data_AF-A0A955SVM2-F1
#
_entry.id   AF-A0A955SVM2-F1
#
_cell.length_a   1.000
_cell.length_b   1.000
_cell.length_c   1.000
_cell.angle_alpha   90.00
_cell.angle_beta   90.00
_cell.angle_gamma   90.00
#
_symmetry.space_group_name_H-M   'P 1'
#
loop_
_entity.id
_entity.type
_entity.pdbx_description
1 polymer ?
#
loop_
_entity_poly.entity_id
_entity_poly.type
_entity_poly.pdbx_seq_one_letter_code
_entity_poly.pdbx_strand_id
1 'polypeptide(L)'
;MMKRRDFVKTSTAGVVLASSALAKHSSAKLNEPIRCGILGLGHAHGMDALGVLRNLDEFEVVGYCEPESGIADRYRSAEPLKGLPSLTEEELLGDPTVQMV
;
A
#
# COMPACT_ATOMS: atom_id res chain seq x y z
N MET A 1 -22.40 20.54 -36.76
CA MET A 1 -21.32 20.67 -35.76
C MET A 1 -21.94 20.55 -34.37
N MET A 2 -21.85 19.36 -33.77
CA MET A 2 -22.48 19.05 -32.48
C MET A 2 -21.81 19.83 -31.35
N LYS A 3 -22.60 20.48 -30.48
CA LYS A 3 -22.06 21.27 -29.37
C LYS A 3 -21.71 20.33 -28.20
N ARG A 4 -20.52 20.49 -27.64
CA ARG A 4 -19.97 19.70 -26.51
C ARG A 4 -20.92 19.62 -25.30
N ARG A 5 -21.84 20.57 -25.15
CA ARG A 5 -22.84 20.62 -24.07
C ARG A 5 -23.98 19.61 -24.22
N ASP A 6 -24.23 19.14 -25.45
CA ASP A 6 -25.35 18.24 -25.74
C ASP A 6 -24.94 16.77 -25.51
N PHE A 7 -23.64 16.49 -25.42
CA PHE A 7 -23.09 15.15 -25.18
C PHE A 7 -23.27 14.68 -23.73
N VAL A 8 -23.18 15.59 -22.75
CA VAL A 8 -23.29 15.24 -21.31
C VAL A 8 -24.73 14.88 -20.91
N LYS A 9 -25.73 15.25 -21.73
CA LYS A 9 -27.15 15.02 -21.41
C LYS A 9 -27.68 13.64 -21.82
N THR A 10 -26.90 12.79 -22.48
CA THR A 10 -27.41 11.54 -23.10
C THR A 10 -26.83 10.25 -22.49
N SER A 11 -26.20 10.29 -21.31
CA SER A 11 -25.63 9.09 -20.68
C SER A 11 -26.31 8.75 -19.35
N THR A 12 -27.63 8.56 -19.38
CA THR A 12 -28.38 7.90 -18.30
C THR A 12 -29.25 6.79 -18.89
N ALA A 13 -28.62 5.69 -19.29
CA ALA A 13 -29.30 4.44 -19.59
C ALA A 13 -28.34 3.25 -19.42
N GLY A 14 -28.32 2.70 -18.20
CA GLY A 14 -28.26 1.27 -17.93
C GLY A 14 -27.03 0.45 -18.34
N VAL A 15 -26.15 0.17 -17.38
CA VAL A 15 -25.82 -1.21 -16.96
C VAL A 15 -25.63 -1.19 -15.43
N VAL A 16 -26.69 -1.57 -14.72
CA VAL A 16 -26.59 -2.15 -13.37
C VAL A 16 -26.42 -3.65 -13.63
N LEU A 17 -25.34 -4.26 -13.13
CA LEU A 17 -25.16 -5.69 -12.78
C LEU A 17 -23.67 -6.08 -12.77
N ALA A 18 -22.93 -5.69 -11.72
CA ALA A 18 -21.69 -6.36 -11.28
C ALA A 18 -21.25 -5.88 -9.88
N SER A 19 -22.17 -5.84 -8.89
CA SER A 19 -21.85 -5.28 -7.57
C SER A 19 -21.38 -6.31 -6.53
N SER A 20 -21.18 -7.58 -6.88
CA SER A 20 -20.87 -8.63 -5.89
C SER A 20 -19.37 -8.92 -5.69
N ALA A 21 -18.46 -8.25 -6.40
CA ALA A 21 -17.02 -8.53 -6.29
C ALA A 21 -16.22 -7.51 -5.48
N LEU A 22 -16.84 -6.47 -4.91
CA LEU A 22 -16.08 -5.34 -4.31
C LEU A 22 -16.02 -5.32 -2.77
N ALA A 23 -16.65 -6.25 -2.05
CA ALA A 23 -16.75 -6.12 -0.59
C ALA A 23 -16.24 -7.36 0.17
N LYS A 24 -14.93 -7.57 0.11
CA LYS A 24 -14.18 -8.23 1.20
C LYS A 24 -13.06 -7.32 1.74
N HIS A 25 -13.27 -6.01 1.68
CA HIS A 25 -12.50 -5.13 2.53
C HIS A 25 -13.10 -5.27 3.93
N SER A 26 -12.49 -6.12 4.77
CA SER A 26 -12.84 -6.22 6.19
C SER A 26 -12.89 -4.79 6.73
N SER A 27 -14.03 -4.37 7.26
CA SER A 27 -14.10 -3.08 7.96
C SER A 27 -13.08 -3.15 9.08
N ALA A 28 -11.97 -2.42 8.92
CA ALA A 28 -10.97 -2.28 9.96
C ALA A 28 -11.71 -1.83 11.23
N LYS A 29 -11.49 -2.54 12.34
CA LYS A 29 -11.96 -2.06 13.64
C LYS A 29 -11.39 -0.66 13.81
N LEU A 30 -12.23 0.29 14.20
CA LEU A 30 -11.92 1.73 14.26
C LEU A 30 -10.71 2.12 15.13
N ASN A 31 -10.02 1.17 15.76
CA ASN A 31 -8.88 1.36 16.65
C ASN A 31 -7.72 0.37 16.41
N GLU A 32 -7.73 -0.41 15.31
CA GLU A 32 -6.58 -1.28 14.99
C GLU A 32 -5.55 -0.49 14.17
N PRO A 33 -4.24 -0.65 14.44
CA PRO A 33 -3.19 -0.03 13.63
C PRO A 33 -3.31 -0.43 12.15
N ILE A 34 -2.94 0.51 11.28
CA ILE A 34 -2.85 0.25 9.84
C ILE A 34 -1.62 -0.63 9.62
N ARG A 35 -1.86 -1.89 9.26
CA ARG A 35 -0.80 -2.80 8.82
C ARG A 35 -0.24 -2.33 7.50
N CYS A 36 1.04 -2.03 7.45
CA CYS A 36 1.71 -1.49 6.27
C CYS A 36 3.08 -2.11 6.03
N GLY A 37 3.60 -1.99 4.81
CA GLY A 37 4.99 -2.32 4.51
C GLY A 37 5.64 -1.26 3.64
N ILE A 38 6.90 -1.50 3.27
CA ILE A 38 7.66 -0.60 2.39
C ILE A 38 8.11 -1.38 1.17
N LEU A 39 7.81 -0.86 -0.02
CA LEU A 39 8.34 -1.38 -1.29
C LEU A 39 9.42 -0.41 -1.83
N GLY A 40 10.66 -0.84 -1.74
CA GLY A 40 11.85 -0.08 -2.13
C GLY A 40 12.40 0.80 -1.01
N LEU A 41 13.70 0.66 -0.77
CA LEU A 41 14.51 1.45 0.18
C LEU A 41 15.50 2.38 -0.56
N GLY A 42 15.76 2.10 -1.84
CA GLY A 42 16.78 2.76 -2.65
C GLY A 42 16.44 4.16 -3.16
N HIS A 43 15.15 4.46 -3.32
CA HIS A 43 14.68 5.77 -3.76
C HIS A 43 14.49 6.72 -2.56
N ALA A 44 14.46 8.03 -2.85
CA ALA A 44 14.32 9.06 -1.83
C ALA A 44 13.15 8.75 -0.89
N HIS A 45 13.41 8.91 0.41
CA HIS A 45 12.46 8.80 1.51
C HIS A 45 11.99 7.41 1.94
N GLY A 46 12.40 6.30 1.31
CA GLY A 46 11.99 4.95 1.77
C GLY A 46 12.39 4.68 3.23
N MET A 47 13.66 4.98 3.57
CA MET A 47 14.17 4.85 4.94
C MET A 47 13.56 5.85 5.92
N ASP A 48 13.31 7.09 5.47
CA ASP A 48 12.73 8.14 6.31
C ASP A 48 11.28 7.82 6.65
N ALA A 49 10.49 7.40 5.65
CA ALA A 49 9.11 6.97 5.81
C ALA A 49 9.03 5.76 6.74
N LEU A 50 9.90 4.76 6.55
CA LEU A 50 10.00 3.62 7.46
C LEU A 50 10.25 4.08 8.90
N GLY A 51 11.19 5.00 9.11
CA GLY A 51 11.50 5.56 10.43
C GLY A 51 10.29 6.26 11.06
N VAL A 52 9.53 7.04 10.30
CA VAL A 52 8.31 7.71 10.80
C VAL A 52 7.23 6.69 11.17
N LEU A 53 6.93 5.74 10.27
CA LEU A 53 5.88 4.75 10.49
C LEU A 53 6.17 3.86 11.71
N ARG A 54 7.44 3.52 11.96
CA ARG A 54 7.86 2.75 13.13
C ARG A 54 7.69 3.48 14.47
N ASN A 55 7.52 4.80 14.45
CA ASN A 55 7.37 5.63 15.66
C ASN A 55 5.92 6.07 15.93
N LEU A 56 4.96 5.66 15.10
CA LEU A 56 3.55 6.01 15.23
C LEU A 56 2.75 4.77 15.64
N ASP A 57 1.96 4.86 16.71
CA ASP A 57 1.15 3.76 17.23
C ASP A 57 0.00 3.39 16.29
N GLU A 58 -0.37 4.31 15.39
CA GLU A 58 -1.39 4.11 14.37
C GLU A 58 -0.96 3.16 13.25
N PHE A 59 0.32 2.78 13.18
CA PHE A 59 0.87 1.96 12.12
C PHE A 59 1.59 0.73 12.66
N GLU A 60 1.37 -0.41 11.99
CA GLU A 60 2.10 -1.64 12.22
C GLU A 60 2.90 -1.95 10.96
N VAL A 61 4.21 -1.65 10.97
CA VAL A 61 5.08 -2.02 9.84
C VAL A 61 5.39 -3.51 9.88
N VAL A 62 4.84 -4.27 8.93
CA VAL A 62 4.90 -5.73 8.90
C VAL A 62 6.16 -6.27 8.21
N GLY A 63 6.79 -5.47 7.36
CA GLY A 63 7.96 -5.87 6.59
C GLY A 63 8.40 -4.84 5.55
N TYR A 64 9.48 -5.14 4.85
CA TYR A 64 9.94 -4.37 3.71
C TYR A 64 10.31 -5.30 2.56
N CYS A 65 10.17 -4.82 1.33
CA CYS A 65 10.66 -5.47 0.12
C CYS A 65 11.64 -4.53 -0.58
N GLU A 66 12.84 -5.02 -0.90
CA GLU A 66 13.80 -4.29 -1.73
C GLU A 66 14.15 -5.15 -2.95
N PRO A 67 13.52 -4.90 -4.11
CA PRO A 67 13.71 -5.70 -5.31
C PRO A 67 15.09 -5.49 -5.95
N GLU A 68 15.76 -4.36 -5.71
CA GLU A 68 17.06 -4.07 -6.29
C GLU A 68 18.20 -4.69 -5.46
N SER A 69 18.96 -5.57 -6.10
CA SER A 69 20.08 -6.26 -5.46
C SER A 69 21.12 -5.29 -4.91
N GLY A 70 21.56 -5.52 -3.68
CA GLY A 70 22.63 -4.76 -3.03
C GLY A 70 22.20 -3.44 -2.38
N ILE A 71 20.94 -3.00 -2.52
CA ILE A 71 20.41 -1.86 -1.75
C ILE A 71 20.11 -2.26 -0.32
N ALA A 72 19.44 -3.41 -0.12
CA ALA A 72 19.14 -3.92 1.22
C ALA A 72 20.41 -4.08 2.09
N ASP A 73 21.53 -4.46 1.48
CA ASP A 73 22.81 -4.60 2.17
C ASP A 73 23.37 -3.28 2.72
N ARG A 74 23.12 -2.16 2.03
CA ARG A 74 23.53 -0.82 2.50
C ARG A 74 22.83 -0.41 3.77
N TYR A 75 21.60 -0.89 3.97
CA TYR A 75 20.75 -0.51 5.10
C TYR A 75 20.60 -1.62 6.14
N ARG A 76 21.23 -2.80 5.95
CA ARG A 76 21.07 -3.96 6.83
C ARG A 76 21.29 -3.65 8.33
N SER A 77 22.17 -2.71 8.65
CA SER A 77 22.47 -2.27 10.02
C SER A 77 21.68 -1.04 10.48
N ALA A 78 20.82 -0.48 9.64
CA ALA A 78 20.04 0.71 9.97
C ALA A 78 18.95 0.36 11.01
N GLU A 79 18.82 1.21 12.03
CA GLU A 79 17.88 0.98 13.12
C GLU A 79 16.42 0.79 12.67
N PRO A 80 15.89 1.50 11.64
CA PRO A 80 14.52 1.30 11.19
C PRO A 80 14.21 -0.11 10.65
N LEU A 81 15.22 -0.83 10.15
CA LEU A 81 15.08 -2.20 9.61
C LEU A 81 15.33 -3.28 10.65
N LYS A 82 15.80 -2.92 11.84
CA LYS A 82 16.18 -3.89 12.86
C LYS A 82 14.97 -4.69 13.33
N GLY A 83 15.06 -6.01 13.16
CA GLY A 83 13.98 -6.94 13.50
C GLY A 83 12.78 -6.90 12.55
N LEU A 84 12.86 -6.12 11.46
CA LEU A 84 11.83 -6.08 10.43
C LEU A 84 12.13 -7.17 9.38
N PRO A 85 11.15 -8.00 8.99
CA PRO A 85 11.38 -9.04 8.01
C PRO A 85 11.56 -8.44 6.61
N SER A 86 12.49 -9.03 5.86
CA SER A 86 12.62 -8.81 4.41
C SER A 86 11.63 -9.75 3.72
N LEU A 87 10.71 -9.19 2.94
CA LEU A 87 9.66 -9.89 2.22
C LEU A 87 9.94 -9.86 0.71
N THR A 88 9.42 -10.83 -0.02
CA THR A 88 9.29 -10.70 -1.48
C THR A 88 8.14 -9.75 -1.83
N GLU A 89 8.09 -9.31 -3.10
CA GLU A 89 7.00 -8.46 -3.59
C GLU A 89 5.66 -9.21 -3.49
N GLU A 90 5.65 -10.51 -3.81
CA GLU A 90 4.47 -11.37 -3.71
C GLU A 90 4.02 -11.57 -2.27
N GLU A 91 4.93 -11.67 -1.30
CA GLU A 91 4.60 -11.78 0.12
C GLU A 91 3.98 -10.47 0.64
N LEU A 92 4.57 -9.31 0.29
CA LEU A 92 4.10 -8.01 0.75
C LEU A 92 2.77 -7.60 0.10
N LEU A 93 2.66 -7.68 -1.23
CA LEU A 93 1.46 -7.28 -1.97
C LEU A 93 0.36 -8.36 -1.94
N GLY A 94 0.73 -9.60 -1.66
CA GLY A 94 -0.19 -10.74 -1.57
C GLY A 94 -0.82 -10.93 -0.19
N ASP A 95 -0.30 -10.31 0.88
CA ASP A 95 -0.93 -10.34 2.20
C ASP A 95 -2.22 -9.48 2.20
N PRO A 96 -3.42 -10.09 2.26
CA PRO A 96 -4.68 -9.34 2.23
C PRO A 96 -4.92 -8.51 3.49
N THR A 97 -4.09 -8.68 4.52
CA THR A 97 -4.16 -7.91 5.76
C THR A 97 -3.27 -6.67 5.72
N VAL A 98 -2.41 -6.50 4.70
CA VAL A 98 -1.67 -5.25 4.45
C VAL A 98 -2.61 -4.24 3.81
N GLN A 99 -2.67 -3.05 4.40
CA GLN A 99 -3.60 -1.99 4.02
C GLN A 99 -2.92 -0.83 3.28
N MET A 100 -1.60 -0.71 3.40
CA MET A 100 -0.79 0.34 2.78
C MET A 100 0.62 -0.19 2.46
N VAL A 101 1.15 0.22 1.31
CA VAL A 101 2.55 0.00 0.88
C VAL A 101 3.09 1.30 0.31
#